data_AF-A0A139BWD8-F1
#
_entry.id   AF-A0A139BWD8-F1
#
_cell.length_a   1.000
_cell.length_b   1.000
_cell.length_c   1.000
_cell.angle_alpha   90.00
_cell.angle_beta   90.00
_cell.angle_gamma   90.00
#
_symmetry.space_group_name_H-M   'P 1'
#
loop_
_entity.id
_entity.type
_entity.pdbx_description
1 polymer ?
#
loop_
_entity_poly.entity_id
_entity_poly.type
_entity_poly.pdbx_seq_one_letter_code
_entity_poly.pdbx_strand_id
1 'polypeptide(L)'
;MKFPRFPSVSSFTGLEYIFGAVLICYPALLFLIRGGMNASLFLLTILSLYLLISRKAYKNKLDKADMAFSIAMASGLAAILLSQIYHHDLLARYFDSDARFLLAIPVLLALRHIGTKTLAIMQYAFPLGAIAALAAIIVNHPRGIIDASTSYMNHIHLGDMALLLGFLSLFSVNWVQTDRHIVKLLKIMGLIAGLFISVL
;
A
#
# COMPACT_ATOMS: atom_id res chain seq x y z
N MET A 1 26.46 -6.27 9.90
CA MET A 1 25.05 -6.13 10.34
C MET A 1 24.38 -7.50 10.24
N LYS A 2 24.14 -8.19 11.36
CA LYS A 2 23.50 -9.53 11.37
C LYS A 2 21.99 -9.32 11.32
N PHE A 3 21.36 -9.60 10.19
CA PHE A 3 19.90 -9.61 10.09
C PHE A 3 19.33 -10.62 11.10
N PRO A 4 18.28 -10.28 11.86
CA PRO A 4 17.65 -11.23 12.77
C PRO A 4 17.13 -12.43 11.96
N ARG A 5 17.52 -13.65 12.38
CA ARG A 5 16.94 -14.89 11.84
C ARG A 5 15.49 -14.97 12.29
N PHE A 6 14.58 -14.67 11.38
CA PHE A 6 13.15 -14.86 11.58
C PHE A 6 12.82 -16.35 11.69
N PRO A 7 11.84 -16.73 12.55
CA PRO A 7 11.48 -18.12 12.79
C PRO A 7 11.07 -18.83 11.49
N SER A 8 11.45 -20.10 11.40
CA SER A 8 11.20 -20.98 10.26
C SER A 8 9.71 -21.11 9.95
N VAL A 9 9.40 -20.88 8.68
CA VAL A 9 8.11 -20.99 7.98
C VAL A 9 7.20 -22.08 8.58
N SER A 10 6.20 -21.67 9.37
CA SER A 10 5.00 -22.48 9.54
C SER A 10 4.19 -22.40 8.24
N SER A 11 3.60 -23.52 7.82
CA SER A 11 2.71 -23.63 6.65
C SER A 11 1.83 -22.38 6.45
N PHE A 12 1.85 -21.86 5.22
CA PHE A 12 0.97 -20.78 4.81
C PHE A 12 -0.48 -21.22 5.00
N THR A 13 -1.22 -20.51 5.84
CA THR A 13 -2.67 -20.65 5.92
C THR A 13 -3.28 -19.97 4.69
N GLY A 14 -4.40 -20.45 4.14
CA GLY A 14 -5.05 -19.82 2.97
C GLY A 14 -5.28 -18.31 3.13
N LEU A 15 -5.45 -17.83 4.36
CA LEU A 15 -5.59 -16.42 4.72
C LEU A 15 -4.36 -15.55 4.39
N GLU A 16 -3.14 -16.09 4.47
CA GLU A 16 -1.92 -15.33 4.15
C GLU A 16 -1.79 -15.10 2.64
N TYR A 17 -2.25 -16.06 1.83
CA TYR A 17 -2.36 -15.88 0.39
C TYR A 17 -3.40 -14.82 0.03
N ILE A 18 -4.55 -14.83 0.71
CA ILE A 18 -5.58 -13.80 0.54
C ILE A 18 -5.01 -12.43 0.93
N PHE A 19 -4.29 -12.34 2.05
CA PHE A 19 -3.66 -11.09 2.50
C PHE A 19 -2.65 -10.57 1.46
N GLY A 20 -1.76 -11.43 0.98
CA GLY A 20 -0.80 -11.08 -0.06
C GLY A 20 -1.47 -10.65 -1.37
N ALA A 21 -2.53 -11.35 -1.79
CA ALA A 21 -3.28 -11.01 -3.01
C ALA A 21 -3.95 -9.63 -2.91
N VAL A 22 -4.60 -9.34 -1.78
CA VAL A 22 -5.22 -8.01 -1.55
C VAL A 22 -4.16 -6.92 -1.55
N LEU A 23 -2.99 -7.18 -0.96
CA LEU A 23 -1.87 -6.24 -0.90
C LEU A 23 -1.30 -5.95 -2.30
N ILE A 24 -1.22 -6.95 -3.20
CA ILE A 24 -0.83 -6.74 -4.61
C ILE A 24 -1.90 -5.94 -5.36
N CYS A 25 -3.17 -6.24 -5.12
CA CYS A 25 -4.27 -5.59 -5.82
C CYS A 25 -4.49 -4.14 -5.36
N TYR A 26 -4.02 -3.78 -4.16
CA TYR A 26 -4.24 -2.46 -3.56
C TYR A 26 -3.87 -1.29 -4.51
N PRO A 27 -2.66 -1.21 -5.11
CA PRO A 27 -2.30 -0.12 -6.00
C PRO A 27 -3.13 -0.10 -7.29
N ALA A 28 -3.56 -1.26 -7.80
CA ALA A 28 -4.39 -1.32 -8.99
C ALA A 28 -5.83 -0.86 -8.70
N LEU A 29 -6.40 -1.32 -7.58
CA LEU A 29 -7.74 -0.92 -7.12
C LEU A 29 -7.84 0.57 -6.81
N LEU A 30 -6.73 1.20 -6.41
CA LEU A 30 -6.63 2.64 -6.18
C LEU A 30 -6.98 3.46 -7.44
N PHE A 31 -6.61 3.01 -8.63
CA PHE A 31 -6.89 3.73 -9.88
C PHE A 31 -8.14 3.24 -10.61
N LEU A 32 -8.51 1.98 -10.45
CA LEU A 32 -9.58 1.37 -11.23
C LEU A 32 -10.98 1.58 -10.63
N ILE A 33 -11.10 1.70 -9.30
CA ILE A 33 -12.40 1.70 -8.61
C ILE A 33 -12.49 2.88 -7.63
N ARG A 34 -13.60 3.65 -7.73
CA ARG A 34 -13.91 4.70 -6.75
C ARG A 34 -14.07 4.09 -5.36
N GLY A 35 -13.22 4.50 -4.41
CA GLY A 35 -13.21 3.97 -3.05
C GLY A 35 -12.49 2.62 -2.90
N GLY A 36 -11.87 2.08 -3.97
CA GLY A 36 -11.10 0.84 -3.93
C GLY A 36 -9.95 0.88 -2.92
N MET A 37 -9.32 2.04 -2.74
CA MET A 37 -8.31 2.29 -1.72
C MET A 37 -8.85 2.05 -0.30
N ASN A 38 -9.97 2.66 0.05
CA ASN A 38 -10.55 2.53 1.39
C ASN A 38 -11.04 1.10 1.63
N ALA A 39 -11.72 0.50 0.65
CA ALA A 39 -12.24 -0.87 0.76
C ALA A 39 -11.11 -1.89 0.97
N SER A 40 -10.03 -1.79 0.18
CA SER A 40 -8.87 -2.68 0.31
C SER A 40 -8.12 -2.46 1.62
N LEU A 41 -7.98 -1.21 2.08
CA LEU A 41 -7.38 -0.90 3.38
C LEU A 41 -8.19 -1.48 4.54
N PHE A 42 -9.52 -1.30 4.56
CA PHE A 42 -10.39 -1.91 5.58
C PHE A 42 -10.29 -3.43 5.58
N LEU A 43 -10.29 -4.06 4.40
CA LEU A 43 -10.18 -5.50 4.27
C LEU A 43 -8.82 -6.02 4.74
N LEU A 44 -7.72 -5.32 4.42
CA LEU A 44 -6.39 -5.61 4.95
C LEU A 44 -6.35 -5.47 6.46
N THR A 45 -7.00 -4.45 7.03
CA THR A 45 -7.05 -4.26 8.48
C THR A 45 -7.80 -5.39 9.17
N ILE A 46 -8.99 -5.77 8.69
CA ILE A 46 -9.75 -6.90 9.26
C ILE A 46 -8.93 -8.19 9.21
N LEU A 47 -8.32 -8.48 8.06
CA LEU A 47 -7.52 -9.67 7.87
C LEU A 47 -6.25 -9.65 8.73
N SER A 48 -5.62 -8.48 8.90
CA SER A 48 -4.47 -8.31 9.79
C SER A 48 -4.83 -8.56 11.25
N LEU A 49 -5.94 -8.00 11.76
CA LEU A 49 -6.40 -8.25 13.12
C LEU A 49 -6.70 -9.74 13.34
N TYR A 50 -7.40 -10.36 12.39
CA TYR A 50 -7.70 -11.80 12.46
C TYR A 50 -6.41 -12.62 12.57
N LEU A 51 -5.42 -12.36 11.71
CA LEU A 51 -4.12 -13.05 11.75
C LEU A 51 -3.38 -12.82 13.08
N LEU A 52 -3.39 -11.60 13.61
CA LEU A 52 -2.76 -11.27 14.90
C LEU A 52 -3.41 -12.05 16.06
N ILE A 53 -4.74 -12.10 16.09
CA ILE A 53 -5.53 -12.78 17.15
C ILE A 53 -5.36 -14.29 17.03
N SER A 54 -5.58 -14.87 15.85
CA SER A 54 -5.57 -16.32 15.63
C SER A 54 -4.22 -16.97 15.92
N ARG A 55 -3.10 -16.30 15.61
CA ARG A 55 -1.76 -16.86 15.83
C ARG A 55 -1.20 -16.60 17.23
N LYS A 56 -1.94 -15.96 18.15
CA LYS A 56 -1.40 -15.43 19.41
C LYS A 56 -0.05 -14.72 19.16
N ALA A 57 0.01 -13.95 18.07
CA ALA A 57 1.25 -13.42 17.48
C ALA A 57 2.00 -12.47 18.43
N TYR A 58 1.36 -12.05 19.52
CA TYR A 58 1.90 -11.18 20.55
C TYR A 58 2.93 -11.82 21.48
N LYS A 59 3.72 -12.80 21.03
CA LYS A 59 4.85 -13.33 21.80
C LYS A 59 6.15 -12.59 21.54
N ASN A 60 6.28 -11.87 20.43
CA ASN A 60 7.45 -11.05 20.17
C ASN A 60 7.28 -9.66 20.80
N LYS A 61 8.30 -9.20 21.54
CA LYS A 61 8.35 -7.81 22.03
C LYS A 61 8.31 -6.85 20.84
N LEU A 62 7.52 -5.79 20.97
CA LEU A 62 7.53 -4.67 20.04
C LEU A 62 8.94 -4.09 20.01
N ASP A 63 9.49 -3.92 18.82
CA ASP A 63 10.79 -3.26 18.68
C ASP A 63 10.60 -1.74 18.78
N LYS A 64 11.67 -1.00 19.08
CA LYS A 64 11.66 0.47 19.10
C LYS A 64 11.19 1.04 17.77
N ALA A 65 11.53 0.39 16.65
CA ALA A 65 11.07 0.78 15.32
C ALA A 65 9.56 0.64 15.15
N ASP A 66 8.96 -0.46 15.61
CA ASP A 66 7.50 -0.67 15.53
C ASP A 66 6.75 0.34 16.40
N MET A 67 7.31 0.65 17.57
CA MET A 67 6.75 1.63 18.49
C MET A 67 6.85 3.04 17.89
N ALA A 68 8.00 3.42 17.32
CA ALA A 68 8.16 4.69 16.64
C ALA A 68 7.20 4.83 15.44
N PHE A 69 7.04 3.78 14.64
CA PHE A 69 6.07 3.78 13.55
C PHE A 69 4.63 3.92 14.05
N SER A 70 4.26 3.17 15.09
CA SER A 70 2.91 3.23 15.67
C SER A 70 2.60 4.63 16.23
N ILE A 71 3.57 5.25 16.90
CA ILE A 71 3.47 6.62 17.40
C ILE A 71 3.34 7.61 16.24
N ALA A 72 4.15 7.49 15.20
CA ALA A 72 4.10 8.38 14.02
C ALA A 72 2.77 8.26 13.27
N MET A 73 2.21 7.06 13.16
CA MET A 73 0.90 6.87 12.53
C MET A 73 -0.25 7.34 13.42
N ALA A 74 -0.10 7.28 14.74
CA ALA A 74 -1.10 7.79 15.68
C ALA A 74 -1.02 9.32 15.90
N SER A 75 0.12 9.95 15.60
CA SER A 75 0.33 11.38 15.91
C SER A 75 -0.57 12.31 15.09
N GLY A 76 -0.89 11.96 13.84
CA GLY A 76 -1.81 12.75 13.01
C GLY A 76 -3.21 12.82 13.63
N LEU A 77 -3.74 11.66 14.04
CA LEU A 77 -5.01 11.58 14.75
C LEU A 77 -4.97 12.35 16.07
N ALA A 78 -3.88 12.23 16.83
CA ALA A 78 -3.69 12.95 18.09
C ALA A 78 -3.64 14.48 17.87
N ALA A 79 -2.97 14.95 16.83
CA ALA A 79 -2.88 16.36 16.49
C ALA A 79 -4.26 16.94 16.12
N ILE A 80 -5.06 16.19 15.36
CA ILE A 80 -6.43 16.60 15.02
C ILE A 80 -7.31 16.58 16.25
N LEU A 81 -7.24 15.54 17.08
CA LEU A 81 -7.99 15.50 18.34
C LEU A 81 -7.70 16.74 19.20
N LEU A 82 -6.42 17.09 19.37
CA LEU A 82 -6.01 18.28 20.11
C LEU A 82 -6.53 19.57 19.46
N SER A 83 -6.45 19.68 18.13
CA SER A 83 -6.94 20.83 17.39
C SER A 83 -8.47 21.00 17.51
N GLN A 84 -9.24 19.90 17.40
CA GLN A 84 -10.70 19.94 17.49
C GLN A 84 -11.19 20.20 18.92
N ILE A 85 -10.49 19.67 19.92
CA ILE A 85 -10.77 20.00 21.34
C ILE A 85 -10.55 21.50 21.58
N TYR A 86 -9.48 22.07 21.00
CA TYR A 86 -9.18 23.50 21.13
C TYR A 86 -10.23 24.40 20.45
N HIS A 87 -10.77 23.99 19.30
CA HIS A 87 -11.79 24.76 18.57
C HIS A 87 -13.23 24.44 19.00
N HIS A 88 -13.42 23.50 19.94
CA HIS A 88 -14.73 23.00 20.38
C HIS A 88 -15.63 22.45 19.26
N ASP A 89 -15.07 22.08 18.11
CA ASP A 89 -15.81 21.61 16.93
C ASP A 89 -15.52 20.13 16.64
N LEU A 90 -16.20 19.24 17.35
CA LEU A 90 -16.00 17.79 17.22
C LEU A 90 -16.80 17.21 16.05
N LEU A 91 -16.46 17.62 14.83
CA LEU A 91 -17.05 17.02 13.63
C LEU A 91 -16.31 15.73 13.24
N ALA A 92 -17.06 14.63 13.15
CA ALA A 92 -16.56 13.31 12.75
C ALA A 92 -15.83 13.32 11.39
N ARG A 93 -16.17 14.27 10.51
CA ARG A 93 -15.57 14.42 9.18
C ARG A 93 -14.07 14.69 9.21
N TYR A 94 -13.56 15.35 10.24
CA TYR A 94 -12.12 15.64 10.35
C TYR A 94 -11.28 14.42 10.74
N PHE A 95 -11.91 13.37 11.28
CA PHE A 95 -11.21 12.17 11.72
C PHE A 95 -11.14 11.08 10.64
N ASP A 96 -11.99 11.14 9.59
CA ASP A 96 -12.07 10.07 8.58
C ASP A 96 -10.78 9.90 7.76
N SER A 97 -10.07 11.00 7.51
CA SER A 97 -8.80 10.94 6.78
C SER A 97 -7.70 10.32 7.65
N ASP A 98 -7.56 10.77 8.89
CA ASP A 98 -6.43 10.41 9.76
C ASP A 98 -6.59 9.05 10.45
N ALA A 99 -7.84 8.60 10.64
CA ALA A 99 -8.11 7.25 11.11
C ALA A 99 -7.51 6.18 10.19
N ARG A 100 -7.35 6.46 8.89
CA ARG A 100 -6.74 5.52 7.92
C ARG A 100 -5.27 5.25 8.20
N PHE A 101 -4.54 6.21 8.74
CA PHE A 101 -3.14 5.99 9.17
C PHE A 101 -3.08 5.07 10.39
N LEU A 102 -4.03 5.20 11.32
CA LEU A 102 -4.13 4.29 12.47
C LEU A 102 -4.40 2.84 12.02
N LEU A 103 -5.22 2.65 10.99
CA LEU A 103 -5.53 1.35 10.40
C LEU A 103 -4.32 0.67 9.72
N ALA A 104 -3.26 1.43 9.40
CA ALA A 104 -2.02 0.88 8.86
C ALA A 104 -1.14 0.17 9.92
N ILE A 105 -1.30 0.50 11.20
CA ILE A 105 -0.57 -0.11 12.32
C ILE A 105 -0.76 -1.64 12.37
N PRO A 106 -1.99 -2.18 12.44
CA PRO A 106 -2.19 -3.63 12.49
C PRO A 106 -1.71 -4.33 11.20
N VAL A 107 -1.80 -3.66 10.05
CA VAL A 107 -1.29 -4.18 8.77
C VAL A 107 0.23 -4.36 8.82
N LEU A 108 0.99 -3.38 9.35
CA LEU A 108 2.43 -3.50 9.54
C LEU A 108 2.77 -4.66 10.49
N LEU A 109 2.09 -4.74 11.63
CA LEU A 109 2.33 -5.80 12.61
C LEU A 109 2.05 -7.19 12.02
N ALA A 110 1.02 -7.33 11.19
CA ALA A 110 0.74 -8.57 10.47
C ALA A 110 1.84 -8.89 9.46
N LEU A 111 2.28 -7.90 8.67
CA LEU A 111 3.32 -8.08 7.67
C LEU A 111 4.66 -8.52 8.28
N ARG A 112 4.99 -8.03 9.49
CA ARG A 112 6.17 -8.48 10.27
C ARG A 112 6.14 -9.97 10.60
N HIS A 113 4.95 -10.57 10.72
CA HIS A 113 4.77 -11.99 11.06
C HIS A 113 4.69 -12.92 9.86
N ILE A 114 4.19 -12.44 8.72
CA ILE A 114 3.91 -13.27 7.52
C ILE A 114 5.21 -13.66 6.76
N GLY A 115 6.36 -13.11 7.15
CA GLY A 115 7.66 -13.52 6.64
C GLY A 115 8.04 -12.91 5.28
N THR A 116 9.30 -13.09 4.88
CA THR A 116 9.93 -12.36 3.76
C THR A 116 9.33 -12.68 2.38
N LYS A 117 8.61 -13.80 2.23
CA LYS A 117 7.99 -14.19 0.97
C LYS A 117 6.82 -13.29 0.57
N THR A 118 5.97 -12.89 1.52
CA THR A 118 4.86 -11.96 1.22
C THR A 118 5.37 -10.55 0.94
N LEU A 119 6.47 -10.16 1.61
CA LEU A 119 7.18 -8.92 1.26
C LEU A 119 7.78 -8.98 -0.15
N ALA A 120 8.30 -10.15 -0.56
CA ALA A 120 8.76 -10.35 -1.94
C ALA A 120 7.63 -10.30 -2.96
N ILE A 121 6.40 -10.64 -2.58
CA ILE A 121 5.22 -10.54 -3.46
C ILE A 121 4.81 -9.09 -3.67
N MET A 122 5.00 -8.21 -2.67
CA MET A 122 4.71 -6.78 -2.76
C MET A 122 5.51 -6.07 -3.87
N GLN A 123 6.65 -6.62 -4.27
CA GLN A 123 7.47 -6.08 -5.37
C GLN A 123 6.73 -6.04 -6.72
N TYR A 124 5.72 -6.89 -6.91
CA TYR A 124 4.89 -6.93 -8.12
C TYR A 124 3.75 -5.91 -8.07
N ALA A 125 3.33 -5.49 -6.88
CA ALA A 125 2.24 -4.54 -6.68
C ALA A 125 2.53 -3.18 -7.32
N PHE A 126 3.78 -2.72 -7.25
CA PHE A 126 4.20 -1.43 -7.79
C PHE A 126 4.08 -1.34 -9.32
N PRO A 127 4.72 -2.23 -10.12
CA PRO A 127 4.57 -2.19 -11.57
C PRO A 127 3.13 -2.48 -12.02
N LEU A 128 2.42 -3.40 -11.35
CA LEU A 128 1.00 -3.66 -11.64
C LEU A 128 0.13 -2.42 -11.41
N GLY A 129 0.37 -1.67 -10.33
CA GLY A 129 -0.33 -0.42 -10.04
C GLY A 129 -0.08 0.64 -11.11
N ALA A 130 1.16 0.83 -11.54
CA ALA A 130 1.51 1.79 -12.58
C ALA A 130 0.88 1.41 -13.95
N ILE A 131 0.89 0.12 -14.31
CA ILE A 131 0.23 -0.37 -15.53
C ILE A 131 -1.29 -0.22 -15.42
N ALA A 132 -1.89 -0.49 -14.27
CA ALA A 132 -3.32 -0.29 -14.04
C ALA A 132 -3.73 1.18 -14.14
N ALA A 133 -2.88 2.11 -13.68
CA ALA A 133 -3.10 3.54 -13.86
C ALA A 133 -3.12 3.90 -15.35
N LEU A 134 -2.18 3.39 -16.15
CA LEU A 134 -2.15 3.61 -17.59
C LEU A 134 -3.40 3.05 -18.28
N ALA A 135 -3.79 1.82 -17.92
CA ALA A 135 -5.00 1.18 -18.44
C ALA A 135 -6.26 1.99 -18.10
N ALA A 136 -6.34 2.55 -16.89
CA ALA A 136 -7.46 3.39 -16.48
C ALA A 136 -7.60 4.65 -17.37
N ILE A 137 -6.50 5.28 -17.76
CA ILE A 137 -6.53 6.44 -18.67
C ILE A 137 -7.05 6.02 -20.05
N ILE A 138 -6.48 4.94 -20.62
CA ILE A 138 -6.82 4.45 -21.96
C ILE A 138 -8.31 4.10 -22.06
N VAL A 139 -8.85 3.42 -21.05
CA VAL A 139 -10.27 3.00 -21.04
C VAL A 139 -11.21 4.20 -20.91
N ASN A 140 -10.85 5.20 -20.10
CA ASN A 140 -11.72 6.36 -19.87
C ASN A 140 -11.62 7.42 -20.99
N HIS A 141 -10.55 7.43 -21.80
CA HIS A 141 -10.34 8.42 -22.87
C HIS A 141 -10.06 7.79 -24.25
N PRO A 142 -11.03 7.09 -24.88
CA PRO A 142 -10.85 6.48 -26.19
C PRO A 142 -10.82 7.47 -27.38
N ARG A 143 -10.98 8.79 -27.16
CA ARG A 143 -11.23 9.79 -28.22
C ARG A 143 -10.13 10.85 -28.44
N GLY A 144 -8.92 10.66 -27.91
CA GLY A 144 -7.74 11.43 -28.33
C GLY A 144 -7.68 12.89 -27.85
N ILE A 145 -8.62 13.35 -27.02
CA ILE A 145 -8.43 14.54 -26.18
C ILE A 145 -7.83 14.03 -24.88
N ILE A 146 -6.55 14.32 -24.70
CA ILE A 146 -5.75 13.82 -23.61
C ILE A 146 -5.94 14.74 -22.42
N ASP A 147 -7.04 14.57 -21.70
CA ASP A 147 -7.18 15.12 -20.36
C ASP A 147 -6.89 13.97 -19.40
N ALA A 148 -5.73 13.94 -18.74
CA ALA A 148 -5.41 12.87 -17.78
C ALA A 148 -6.21 12.96 -16.45
N SER A 149 -7.41 13.53 -16.49
CA SER A 149 -8.40 13.40 -15.42
C SER A 149 -9.21 12.13 -15.62
N THR A 150 -9.11 11.19 -14.69
CA THR A 150 -10.10 10.09 -14.59
C THR A 150 -11.35 10.64 -13.91
N SER A 151 -12.55 10.09 -14.17
CA SER A 151 -13.84 10.49 -13.54
C SER A 151 -13.85 10.58 -12.00
N TYR A 152 -12.78 10.13 -11.33
CA TYR A 152 -12.66 10.04 -9.89
C TYR A 152 -11.42 10.71 -9.29
N MET A 153 -10.43 11.12 -10.10
CA MET A 153 -9.15 11.63 -9.61
C MET A 153 -8.67 12.78 -10.49
N ASN A 154 -8.27 13.89 -9.86
CA ASN A 154 -7.66 15.01 -10.56
C ASN A 154 -6.35 14.56 -11.23
N HIS A 155 -6.08 15.11 -12.40
CA HIS A 155 -4.95 14.80 -13.26
C HIS A 155 -3.61 14.81 -12.51
N ILE A 156 -3.37 15.85 -11.71
CA ILE A 156 -2.13 16.01 -10.93
C ILE A 156 -1.93 14.87 -9.93
N HIS A 157 -2.99 14.51 -9.18
CA HIS A 157 -2.90 13.43 -8.19
C HIS A 157 -2.71 12.06 -8.84
N LEU A 158 -3.27 11.86 -10.04
CA LEU A 158 -3.09 10.62 -10.77
C LEU A 158 -1.65 10.49 -11.30
N GLY A 159 -1.10 11.58 -11.88
CA GLY A 159 0.29 11.68 -12.30
C GLY A 159 1.28 11.41 -11.19
N ASP A 160 1.15 12.12 -10.05
CA ASP A 160 2.04 11.98 -8.90
C ASP A 160 2.06 10.54 -8.36
N MET A 161 0.89 9.90 -8.24
CA MET A 161 0.78 8.53 -7.70
C MET A 161 1.31 7.49 -8.68
N ALA A 162 1.04 7.64 -9.98
CA ALA A 162 1.58 6.75 -11.01
C ALA A 162 3.10 6.86 -11.12
N LEU A 163 3.64 8.07 -11.02
CA LEU A 163 5.08 8.33 -11.01
C LEU A 163 5.74 7.71 -9.77
N LEU A 164 5.15 7.91 -8.59
CA LEU A 164 5.62 7.29 -7.34
C LEU A 164 5.68 5.77 -7.45
N LEU A 165 4.64 5.14 -7.99
CA LEU A 165 4.62 3.69 -8.21
C LEU A 165 5.65 3.23 -9.25
N GLY A 166 5.88 4.02 -10.30
CA GLY A 166 6.94 3.79 -11.28
C GLY A 166 8.33 3.81 -10.65
N PHE A 167 8.63 4.81 -9.81
CA PHE A 167 9.90 4.89 -9.09
C PHE A 167 10.04 3.79 -8.04
N LEU A 168 8.98 3.48 -7.29
CA LEU A 168 8.97 2.36 -6.33
C LEU A 168 9.20 1.02 -7.03
N SER A 169 8.64 0.84 -8.24
CA SER A 169 8.90 -0.32 -9.08
C SER A 169 10.38 -0.45 -9.45
N LEU A 170 11.04 0.67 -9.79
CA LEU A 170 12.48 0.69 -10.08
C LEU A 170 13.32 0.39 -8.83
N PHE A 171 13.04 1.03 -7.69
CA PHE A 171 13.76 0.76 -6.44
C PHE A 171 13.54 -0.65 -5.91
N SER A 172 12.46 -1.30 -6.34
CA SER A 172 12.21 -2.70 -6.02
C SER A 172 13.12 -3.68 -6.77
N VAL A 173 13.88 -3.25 -7.78
CA VAL A 173 14.78 -4.13 -8.54
C VAL A 173 15.87 -4.71 -7.64
N ASN A 174 15.95 -6.04 -7.59
CA ASN A 174 16.85 -6.85 -6.74
C ASN A 174 16.71 -6.60 -5.23
N TRP A 175 15.55 -6.11 -4.74
CA TRP A 175 15.37 -5.80 -3.31
C TRP A 175 15.54 -7.04 -2.42
N VAL A 176 14.83 -8.13 -2.71
CA VAL A 176 14.82 -9.32 -1.84
C VAL A 176 15.76 -10.41 -2.35
N GLN A 177 15.78 -10.64 -3.66
CA GLN A 177 16.65 -11.62 -4.32
C GLN A 177 17.01 -11.09 -5.71
N THR A 178 18.05 -11.64 -6.33
CA THR A 178 18.42 -11.31 -7.71
C THR A 178 17.25 -11.60 -8.64
N ASP A 179 16.67 -10.57 -9.22
CA ASP A 179 15.47 -10.70 -10.05
C ASP A 179 15.81 -11.38 -11.39
N ARG A 180 14.91 -12.25 -11.84
CA ARG A 180 14.93 -12.78 -13.21
C ARG A 180 14.74 -11.64 -14.22
N HIS A 181 15.33 -11.79 -15.41
CA HIS A 181 15.27 -10.78 -16.47
C HIS A 181 13.83 -10.33 -16.81
N ILE A 182 12.85 -11.24 -16.76
CA ILE A 182 11.43 -10.94 -16.99
C ILE A 182 10.87 -9.98 -15.92
N VAL A 183 11.23 -10.16 -14.65
CA VAL A 183 10.76 -9.30 -13.55
C VAL A 183 11.39 -7.90 -13.64
N LYS A 184 12.65 -7.83 -14.08
CA LYS A 184 13.30 -6.53 -14.36
C LYS A 184 12.61 -5.79 -15.51
N LEU A 185 12.26 -6.49 -16.59
CA LEU A 185 11.50 -5.91 -17.70
C LEU A 185 10.15 -5.37 -17.22
N LEU A 186 9.40 -6.14 -16.43
CA LEU A 186 8.12 -5.69 -15.85
C LEU A 186 8.29 -4.43 -15.01
N LYS A 187 9.36 -4.35 -14.20
CA LYS A 187 9.65 -3.18 -13.36
C LYS A 187 9.98 -1.94 -14.17
N ILE A 188 10.71 -2.11 -15.28
CA ILE A 188 11.04 -1.03 -16.23
C ILE A 188 9.78 -0.56 -16.96
N MET A 189 8.91 -1.49 -17.38
CA MET A 189 7.63 -1.14 -18.02
C MET A 189 6.74 -0.33 -17.06
N GLY A 190 6.71 -0.67 -15.77
CA GLY A 190 6.02 0.13 -14.75
C GLY A 190 6.57 1.55 -14.63
N LEU A 191 7.89 1.73 -14.70
CA LEU A 191 8.51 3.07 -14.70
C LEU A 191 8.14 3.88 -15.94
N ILE A 192 8.22 3.27 -17.13
CA ILE A 192 7.84 3.92 -18.39
C ILE A 192 6.37 4.34 -18.35
N ALA A 193 5.49 3.47 -17.86
CA ALA A 193 4.08 3.78 -17.69
C ALA A 193 3.88 4.97 -16.75
N GLY A 194 4.51 4.98 -15.57
CA GLY A 194 4.42 6.09 -14.62
C GLY A 194 4.94 7.42 -15.16
N LEU A 195 6.08 7.41 -15.86
CA LEU A 195 6.64 8.60 -16.51
C LEU A 195 5.73 9.11 -17.62
N PHE A 196 5.19 8.22 -18.44
CA PHE A 196 4.29 8.59 -19.53
C PHE A 196 3.04 9.29 -18.99
N ILE A 197 2.43 8.74 -17.94
CA ILE A 197 1.25 9.33 -17.28
C ILE A 197 1.56 10.70 -16.66
N SER A 198 2.77 10.89 -16.11
CA SER A 198 3.13 12.16 -15.47
C SER A 198 3.41 13.30 -16.45
N VAL A 199 3.80 12.98 -17.68
CA VAL A 199 4.05 13.97 -18.74
C VAL A 199 2.76 14.31 -19.48
N LEU A 200 1.84 13.35 -19.51
CA LEU A 200 0.53 13.43 -20.14
C LEU A 200 -0.38 14.35 -19.34
#